data_AF-A0A8T4D8D6-F1
#
_entry.id   AF-A0A8T4D8D6-F1
#
_cell.length_a   1.000
_cell.length_b   1.000
_cell.length_c   1.000
_cell.angle_alpha   90.00
_cell.angle_beta   90.00
_cell.angle_gamma   90.00
#
_symmetry.space_group_name_H-M   'P 1'
#
loop_
_entity.id
_entity.type
_entity.pdbx_description
1 polymer ?
#
loop_
_entity_poly.entity_id
_entity_poly.type
_entity_poly.pdbx_seq_one_letter_code
_entity_poly.pdbx_strand_id
1 'polypeptide(L)' 'MSGHLKFVVPEELQTKALEAVELARATGSVKKGTNESTKTIERGLAKLVLISEDITPAE' A
#
# COMPACT_ATOMS: atom_id res chain seq x y z
N MET A 1 -12.97 14.14 -4.12
CA MET A 1 -12.32 13.12 -3.26
C MET A 1 -12.80 11.77 -3.72
N SER A 2 -11.89 10.88 -4.12
CA SER A 2 -12.24 9.56 -4.61
C SER A 2 -12.81 8.71 -3.46
N GLY A 3 -13.85 7.93 -3.72
CA GLY A 3 -14.62 7.22 -2.67
C GLY A 3 -13.85 6.14 -1.90
N HIS A 4 -12.57 5.92 -2.20
CA HIS A 4 -11.72 4.93 -1.54
C HIS A 4 -10.97 5.45 -0.30
N LEU A 5 -10.90 6.77 -0.09
CA LEU A 5 -10.26 7.35 1.10
C LEU A 5 -11.20 7.29 2.31
N LYS A 6 -10.86 6.44 3.29
CA LYS A 6 -11.68 6.23 4.50
C LYS A 6 -11.29 7.13 5.67
N PHE A 7 -10.05 7.58 5.71
CA PHE A 7 -9.49 8.43 6.76
C PHE A 7 -8.27 9.17 6.23
N VAL A 8 -7.89 10.27 6.90
CA VAL A 8 -6.69 11.04 6.59
C VAL A 8 -5.51 10.45 7.34
N VAL A 9 -4.39 10.25 6.64
CA VAL A 9 -3.15 9.75 7.23
C VAL A 9 -2.21 10.93 7.49
N PRO A 10 -1.71 11.14 8.73
CA PRO A 10 -0.72 12.18 9.00
C PRO A 10 0.56 12.00 8.18
N GLU A 11 1.16 13.10 7.72
CA GLU A 11 2.36 13.08 6.85
C GLU A 11 3.51 12.25 7.43
N GLU A 12 3.79 12.40 8.74
CA GLU A 12 4.83 11.62 9.41
C GLU A 12 4.59 10.10 9.30
N LEU A 13 3.33 9.68 9.37
CA LEU A 13 2.96 8.26 9.25
C LEU A 13 3.08 7.78 7.80
N GLN A 14 2.79 8.64 6.82
CA GLN A 14 3.00 8.32 5.40
C GLN A 14 4.49 8.08 5.11
N THR A 15 5.37 8.97 5.59
CA THR A 15 6.82 8.83 5.42
C THR A 15 7.33 7.54 6.05
N LYS A 16 6.93 7.24 7.29
CA LYS A 16 7.31 5.98 7.98
C LYS A 16 6.80 4.74 7.24
N ALA A 17 5.61 4.80 6.65
CA ALA A 17 5.07 3.69 5.86
C ALA A 17 5.91 3.42 4.60
N LEU A 18 6.37 4.48 3.92
CA LEU A 18 7.28 4.36 2.77
C LEU A 18 8.64 3.78 3.18
N GLU A 19 9.24 4.29 4.25
CA GLU A 19 10.50 3.75 4.81
C GLU A 19 10.39 2.26 5.13
N ALA A 20 9.26 1.83 5.73
CA ALA A 20 9.01 0.42 6.02
C ALA A 20 8.97 -0.45 4.75
N VAL A 21 8.37 0.06 3.66
CA VAL A 21 8.35 -0.64 2.36
C VAL A 21 9.75 -0.69 1.73
N GLU A 22 10.55 0.37 1.84
CA GLU A 22 11.93 0.37 1.37
C GLU A 22 12.78 -0.67 2.11
N LEU A 23 12.64 -0.74 3.44
CA LEU A 23 13.32 -1.75 4.25
C LEU A 23 12.85 -3.17 3.89
N ALA A 24 11.54 -3.37 3.73
CA ALA A 24 10.98 -4.67 3.33
C ALA A 24 11.44 -5.09 1.93
N ARG A 25 11.66 -4.13 1.02
CA ARG A 25 12.23 -4.39 -0.32
C ARG A 25 13.69 -4.89 -0.21
N ALA A 26 14.46 -4.36 0.74
CA ALA A 26 15.87 -4.74 0.92
C ALA A 26 16.06 -6.06 1.69
N THR A 27 15.16 -6.37 2.63
CA THR A 27 15.34 -7.46 3.60
C THR A 27 14.36 -8.63 3.44
N GLY A 28 13.31 -8.45 2.64
CA GLY A 28 12.24 -9.43 2.52
C GLY A 28 11.61 -9.45 1.13
N SER A 29 10.28 -9.41 1.07
CA SER A 29 9.52 -9.47 -0.17
C SER A 29 8.48 -8.37 -0.24
N VAL A 30 8.41 -7.68 -1.38
CA VAL A 30 7.37 -6.71 -1.69
C VAL A 30 6.68 -7.11 -2.98
N LYS A 31 5.36 -7.00 -3.01
CA LYS A 31 4.52 -7.15 -4.21
C LYS A 31 4.12 -5.78 -4.72
N LYS A 32 4.12 -5.58 -6.04
CA LYS A 32 3.91 -4.25 -6.64
C LYS A 32 2.74 -4.29 -7.62
N GLY A 33 1.94 -3.24 -7.60
CA GLY A 33 0.76 -3.10 -8.44
C GLY A 33 -0.51 -3.72 -7.85
N THR A 34 -1.66 -3.27 -8.34
CA THR A 34 -2.98 -3.60 -7.80
C THR A 34 -3.25 -5.11 -7.85
N ASN A 35 -3.02 -5.76 -8.99
CA ASN A 35 -3.31 -7.19 -9.18
C ASN A 35 -2.55 -8.12 -8.21
N GLU A 36 -1.25 -7.88 -8.00
CA GLU A 36 -0.47 -8.70 -7.06
C GLU A 36 -0.88 -8.44 -5.62
N SER A 37 -1.18 -7.18 -5.30
CA SER A 37 -1.63 -6.77 -3.96
C SER A 37 -2.95 -7.47 -3.61
N THR A 38 -3.94 -7.42 -4.49
CA THR A 38 -5.25 -8.09 -4.30
C THR A 38 -5.07 -9.59 -4.07
N LYS A 39 -4.32 -10.28 -4.95
CA LYS A 39 -4.07 -11.73 -4.81
C LYS A 39 -3.37 -12.08 -3.50
N THR A 40 -2.51 -11.20 -2.99
CA THR A 40 -1.77 -11.43 -1.74
C THR A 40 -2.66 -11.23 -0.51
N ILE A 41 -3.60 -10.28 -0.58
CA ILE A 41 -4.64 -10.07 0.42
C ILE A 41 -5.58 -11.28 0.46
N GLU A 42 -6.11 -11.72 -0.67
CA GLU A 42 -7.04 -12.87 -0.77
C GLU A 42 -6.44 -14.17 -0.26
N ARG A 43 -5.12 -14.34 -0.39
CA ARG A 43 -4.38 -15.50 0.14
C ARG A 43 -4.03 -15.38 1.62
N GLY A 44 -4.35 -14.27 2.28
CA GLY A 44 -4.03 -14.03 3.70
C GLY A 44 -2.54 -13.84 3.99
N LEU A 45 -1.73 -13.55 2.96
CA LEU A 45 -0.28 -13.40 3.10
C LEU A 45 0.16 -11.95 3.34
N ALA A 46 -0.71 -10.98 3.00
CA ALA A 46 -0.41 -9.56 3.14
C ALA A 46 -0.23 -9.16 4.62
N LYS A 47 0.85 -8.44 4.92
CA LYS A 47 1.13 -7.87 6.25
C LYS A 47 0.88 -6.37 6.33
N LEU A 48 1.22 -5.66 5.26
CA LEU A 48 0.99 -4.23 5.06
C LEU A 48 0.69 -4.01 3.57
N VAL A 49 -0.30 -3.17 3.27
CA VAL A 49 -0.66 -2.75 1.91
C VAL A 49 -0.76 -1.24 1.90
N LEU A 50 -0.03 -0.61 0.98
CA LEU A 50 -0.12 0.82 0.74
C LEU A 50 -0.92 1.06 -0.53
N ILE A 51 -1.81 2.05 -0.48
CA ILE A 51 -2.68 2.45 -1.59
C ILE A 51 -2.40 3.94 -1.83
N SER A 52 -2.08 4.30 -3.05
CA SER A 52 -1.87 5.70 -3.42
C SER A 52 -3.20 6.47 -3.35
N GLU A 53 -3.14 7.74 -2.94
CA GLU A 53 -4.33 8.60 -2.86
C GLU A 53 -4.74 9.19 -4.22
N ASP A 54 -3.83 9.16 -5.20
CA ASP A 54 -3.93 9.81 -6.51
C ASP A 54 -4.26 8.84 -7.67
N ILE A 55 -5.06 7.80 -7.40
CA ILE A 55 -5.42 6.79 -8.41
C ILE A 55 -6.55 7.32 -9.31
N THR A 56 -6.26 7.45 -10.62
CA THR A 56 -7.23 7.87 -11.66
C THR A 56 -7.04 7.08 -12.97
N PRO A 57 -8.08 6.48 -13.56
CA PRO A 57 -9.39 6.16 -12.97
C PRO A 57 -9.22 5.20 -11.79
N ALA A 58 -10.29 4.96 -11.02
CA ALA A 58 -10.24 4.03 -9.90
C ALA A 58 -10.16 2.57 -10.39
N GLU A 59 -9.00 2.18 -10.95
CA GLU A 59 -8.57 0.81 -11.27
C GLU A 59 -7.07 0.61 -10.98
#